data_AF-A0A085MUR4-F1
#
_entry.id   AF-A0A085MUR4-F1
#
_cell.length_a   1.000
_cell.length_b   1.000
_cell.length_c   1.000
_cell.angle_alpha   90.00
_cell.angle_beta   90.00
_cell.angle_gamma   90.00
#
_symmetry.space_group_name_H-M   'P 1'
#
loop_
_entity.id
_entity.type
_entity.pdbx_description
1 polymer ?
#
loop_
_entity_poly.entity_id
_entity_poly.type
_entity_poly.pdbx_seq_one_letter_code
_entity_poly.pdbx_strand_id
1 'polypeptide(L)'
;MKELYQKLGTPEGEPLVYKLAKARSRAAKDIDHYCQIKDVNGTALRKPKEILDGWKSHFSSIATKEFKHPSVPNGIQVAGPVNDISTEEVKLALTKMKNGKATGADDLPSEF
;
A
#
# COMPACT_ATOMS: atom_id res chain seq x y z
N MET A 1 -26.57 19.72 -32.04
CA MET A 1 -25.55 20.69 -31.58
C MET A 1 -26.16 21.91 -30.89
N LYS A 2 -27.07 22.67 -31.54
CA LYS A 2 -27.62 23.93 -30.98
C LYS A 2 -28.26 23.80 -29.58
N GLU A 3 -29.01 22.74 -29.32
CA GLU A 3 -29.67 22.52 -28.02
C GLU A 3 -28.69 22.28 -26.86
N LEU A 4 -27.55 21.61 -27.12
CA LEU A 4 -26.53 21.37 -26.08
C LEU A 4 -25.93 22.70 -25.62
N TYR A 5 -25.56 23.58 -26.56
CA TYR A 5 -24.98 24.89 -26.25
C TYR A 5 -25.97 25.84 -25.57
N GLN A 6 -27.27 25.75 -25.90
CA GLN A 6 -28.30 26.51 -25.20
C GLN A 6 -28.42 26.11 -23.73
N LYS A 7 -28.27 24.82 -23.42
CA LYS A 7 -28.34 24.32 -22.04
C LYS A 7 -27.12 24.67 -21.20
N LEU A 8 -25.94 24.93 -21.78
CA LEU A 8 -24.72 25.24 -21.01
C LEU A 8 -24.81 26.54 -20.21
N GLY A 9 -25.70 27.46 -20.60
CA GLY A 9 -25.93 28.73 -19.90
C GLY A 9 -26.93 28.64 -18.74
N THR A 10 -27.52 27.47 -18.48
CA THR A 10 -28.46 27.27 -17.36
C THR A 10 -27.77 26.57 -16.18
N PRO A 11 -28.31 26.68 -14.95
CA PRO A 11 -27.77 25.98 -13.77
C PRO A 11 -27.69 24.45 -13.97
N GLU A 12 -28.63 23.89 -14.72
CA GLU A 12 -28.69 22.46 -15.07
C GLU A 12 -27.60 22.05 -16.09
N GLY A 13 -27.02 23.03 -16.80
CA GLY A 13 -25.98 22.85 -17.80
C GLY A 13 -24.56 22.79 -17.25
N GLU A 14 -24.32 23.25 -16.02
CA GLU A 14 -23.01 23.23 -15.37
C GLU A 14 -22.33 21.84 -15.40
N PRO A 15 -23.00 20.72 -15.04
CA PRO A 15 -22.39 19.40 -15.15
C PRO A 15 -22.12 18.95 -16.59
N LEU A 16 -22.83 19.51 -17.58
CA LEU A 16 -22.60 19.23 -19.00
C LEU A 16 -21.32 19.91 -19.50
N VAL A 17 -20.96 21.09 -18.97
CA VAL A 17 -19.68 21.78 -19.27
C VAL A 17 -18.51 20.88 -18.89
N TYR A 18 -18.54 20.30 -17.68
CA TYR A 18 -17.47 19.42 -17.22
C TYR A 18 -17.37 18.14 -18.07
N LYS A 19 -18.51 17.53 -18.43
CA LYS A 19 -18.53 16.37 -19.34
C LYS A 19 -17.97 16.71 -20.72
N LEU A 20 -18.33 17.86 -21.27
CA LEU A 20 -17.84 18.34 -22.56
C LEU A 20 -16.33 18.61 -22.54
N ALA A 21 -15.84 19.29 -21.50
CA ALA A 21 -14.41 19.52 -21.29
C ALA A 21 -13.64 18.19 -21.17
N LYS A 22 -14.16 17.23 -20.41
CA LYS A 22 -13.56 15.90 -20.25
C LYS A 22 -13.54 15.10 -21.56
N ALA A 23 -14.61 15.16 -22.35
CA ALA A 23 -14.68 14.52 -23.66
C ALA A 23 -13.67 15.13 -24.65
N ARG A 24 -13.56 16.47 -24.69
CA ARG A 24 -12.56 17.19 -25.51
C ARG A 24 -11.13 16.86 -25.08
N SER A 25 -10.87 16.86 -23.77
CA SER A 25 -9.57 16.49 -23.22
C SER A 25 -9.19 15.05 -23.60
N ARG A 26 -10.13 14.10 -23.56
CA ARG A 26 -9.88 12.72 -24.02
C ARG A 26 -9.63 12.64 -25.52
N ALA A 27 -10.43 13.35 -26.33
CA ALA A 27 -10.26 13.36 -27.78
C ALA A 27 -8.94 14.00 -28.24
N ALA A 28 -8.40 14.95 -27.46
CA ALA A 28 -7.11 15.60 -27.72
C ALA A 28 -5.89 14.79 -27.23
N LYS A 29 -6.10 13.68 -26.52
CA LYS A 29 -5.00 12.79 -26.11
C LYS A 29 -4.70 11.82 -27.24
N ASP A 30 -3.50 11.89 -27.81
CA ASP A 30 -2.99 10.88 -28.75
C ASP A 30 -2.79 9.51 -28.08
N ILE A 31 -2.60 9.50 -26.77
CA ILE A 31 -2.38 8.29 -25.96
C ILE A 31 -3.31 8.38 -24.76
N ASP A 32 -4.35 7.55 -24.74
CA ASP A 32 -5.34 7.51 -23.66
C ASP A 32 -4.73 6.93 -22.36
N HIS A 33 -3.80 5.97 -22.49
CA HIS A 33 -3.15 5.29 -21.37
C HIS A 33 -1.64 5.16 -21.61
N TYR A 34 -0.84 5.75 -20.73
CA TYR A 34 0.61 5.59 -20.73
C TYR A 34 0.96 4.30 -19.99
N CYS A 35 0.90 3.17 -20.67
CA CYS A 35 1.46 1.94 -20.13
C CYS A 35 2.91 1.82 -20.58
N GLN A 36 3.82 2.32 -19.76
CA GLN A 36 5.27 2.13 -19.94
C GLN A 36 5.73 0.90 -19.17
N ILE A 37 5.43 -0.26 -19.72
CA ILE A 37 6.07 -1.49 -19.27
C ILE A 37 6.93 -1.95 -20.42
N LYS A 38 8.20 -2.20 -20.12
CA LYS A 38 9.11 -2.83 -21.07
C LYS A 38 9.16 -4.31 -20.78
N ASP A 39 9.22 -5.11 -21.84
CA ASP A 39 9.55 -6.52 -21.70
C ASP A 39 11.03 -6.72 -21.32
N VAL A 40 11.41 -7.97 -21.12
CA VAL A 40 12.79 -8.37 -20.79
C VAL A 40 13.82 -7.95 -21.85
N ASN A 41 13.39 -7.69 -23.08
CA ASN A 41 14.23 -7.23 -24.19
C ASN A 41 14.26 -5.70 -24.32
N GLY A 42 13.59 -4.97 -23.41
CA GLY A 42 13.52 -3.51 -23.43
C GLY A 42 12.45 -2.92 -24.36
N THR A 43 11.59 -3.77 -24.95
CA THR A 43 10.52 -3.35 -25.86
C THR A 43 9.32 -2.86 -25.08
N ALA A 44 8.81 -1.68 -25.40
CA ALA A 44 7.62 -1.12 -24.75
C ALA A 44 6.34 -1.87 -25.15
N LEU A 45 5.67 -2.45 -24.16
CA LEU A 45 4.40 -3.16 -24.29
C LEU A 45 3.24 -2.16 -24.21
N ARG A 46 2.33 -2.21 -25.18
CA ARG A 46 1.23 -1.24 -25.30
C ARG A 46 -0.15 -1.88 -25.15
N LYS A 47 -0.30 -3.16 -25.51
CA LYS A 47 -1.60 -3.83 -25.39
C LYS A 47 -1.80 -4.36 -23.97
N PRO A 48 -3.02 -4.29 -23.41
CA PRO A 48 -3.30 -4.79 -22.05
C PRO A 48 -2.88 -6.25 -21.81
N LYS A 49 -3.08 -7.13 -22.81
CA LYS A 49 -2.65 -8.54 -22.73
C LYS A 49 -1.13 -8.68 -22.63
N GLU A 50 -0.41 -7.97 -23.49
CA GLU A 50 1.06 -7.97 -23.50
C GLU A 50 1.61 -7.46 -22.17
N ILE A 51 1.02 -6.39 -21.64
CA ILE A 51 1.37 -5.83 -20.32
C ILE A 51 1.17 -6.85 -19.19
N LEU A 52 0.04 -7.55 -19.19
CA LEU A 52 -0.26 -8.57 -18.19
C LEU A 52 0.73 -9.73 -18.26
N ASP A 53 1.05 -10.19 -19.47
CA ASP A 53 2.03 -11.25 -19.68
C ASP A 53 3.44 -10.82 -19.28
N GLY A 54 3.80 -9.56 -19.53
CA GLY A 54 5.06 -8.96 -19.06
C GLY A 54 5.18 -8.97 -17.54
N TRP A 55 4.13 -8.54 -16.83
CA TRP A 55 4.07 -8.64 -15.36
C TRP A 55 4.18 -10.08 -14.87
N LYS A 56 3.44 -11.00 -15.49
CA LYS A 56 3.46 -12.42 -15.14
C LYS A 56 4.86 -13.01 -15.28
N SER A 57 5.54 -12.72 -16.39
CA SER A 57 6.92 -13.17 -16.62
C SER A 57 7.90 -12.58 -15.61
N HIS A 58 7.78 -11.28 -15.29
CA HIS A 58 8.63 -10.65 -14.30
C HIS A 58 8.44 -11.29 -12.91
N PHE A 59 7.20 -11.43 -12.45
CA PHE A 59 6.94 -11.95 -11.11
C PHE A 59 7.23 -13.45 -11.00
N SER A 60 7.08 -14.24 -12.07
CA SER A 60 7.42 -15.66 -12.06
C SER A 60 8.88 -15.93 -11.68
N SER A 61 9.82 -15.05 -12.04
CA SER A 61 11.25 -15.26 -11.76
C SER A 61 11.63 -14.89 -10.32
N ILE A 62 10.91 -13.94 -9.71
CA ILE A 62 11.19 -13.46 -8.34
C ILE A 62 10.32 -14.13 -7.28
N ALA A 63 9.10 -14.57 -7.61
CA ALA A 63 8.16 -15.15 -6.66
C ALA A 63 8.40 -16.64 -6.39
N THR A 64 9.17 -17.32 -7.24
CA THR A 64 9.42 -18.78 -7.10
C THR A 64 10.69 -19.09 -6.31
N LYS A 65 11.50 -18.07 -5.97
CA LYS A 65 12.75 -18.26 -5.24
C LYS A 65 12.48 -18.06 -3.75
N GLU A 66 12.29 -19.17 -3.02
CA GLU A 66 12.45 -19.12 -1.57
C GLU A 66 13.86 -18.61 -1.27
N PHE A 67 13.95 -17.50 -0.54
CA PHE A 67 15.23 -17.06 -0.02
C PHE A 67 15.70 -18.11 0.99
N LYS A 68 17.01 -18.38 1.01
CA LYS A 68 17.58 -19.24 2.05
C LYS A 68 17.39 -18.54 3.39
N HIS A 69 16.35 -18.89 4.10
CA HIS A 69 16.16 -18.46 5.47
C HIS A 69 17.10 -19.27 6.35
N PRO A 70 17.87 -18.64 7.25
CA PRO A 70 18.56 -19.40 8.29
C PRO A 70 17.50 -20.20 9.06
N SER A 71 17.84 -21.44 9.44
CA SER A 71 16.97 -22.23 10.31
C SER A 71 16.67 -21.39 11.55
N VAL A 72 15.38 -21.20 11.84
CA VAL A 72 14.98 -20.64 13.12
C VAL A 72 15.52 -21.60 14.18
N PRO A 73 16.34 -21.14 15.14
CA PRO A 73 16.76 -21.99 16.23
C PRO A 73 15.51 -22.47 16.96
N ASN A 74 15.38 -23.77 17.17
CA ASN A 74 14.37 -24.26 18.11
C ASN A 74 14.68 -23.62 19.45
N GLY A 75 13.79 -22.73 19.91
CA GLY A 75 13.89 -22.16 21.24
C GLY A 75 13.92 -23.27 22.28
N ILE A 76 14.60 -23.02 23.41
CA ILE A 76 14.47 -23.89 24.57
C ILE A 76 12.98 -23.93 24.92
N GLN A 77 12.35 -25.11 24.80
CA GLN A 77 11.04 -25.30 25.40
C GLN A 77 11.25 -25.10 26.89
N VAL A 78 10.69 -24.01 27.43
CA VAL A 78 10.67 -23.79 28.88
C VAL A 78 9.71 -24.84 29.43
N ALA A 79 10.26 -26.01 29.78
CA ALA A 79 9.52 -27.10 30.36
C ALA A 79 9.26 -26.78 31.83
N GLY A 80 7.99 -26.67 32.20
CA GLY A 80 7.58 -26.43 33.58
C GLY A 80 6.27 -25.65 33.67
N PRO A 81 5.63 -25.63 34.84
CA PRO A 81 4.55 -24.69 35.10
C PRO A 81 5.07 -23.26 34.93
N VAL A 82 4.27 -22.41 34.30
CA VAL A 82 4.52 -20.97 34.32
C VAL A 82 4.39 -20.53 35.78
N ASN A 83 5.43 -19.88 36.32
CA ASN A 83 5.36 -19.31 37.66
C ASN A 83 4.32 -18.19 37.69
N ASP A 84 3.54 -18.11 38.76
CA ASP A 84 2.65 -16.98 38.97
C ASP A 84 3.48 -15.69 39.15
N ILE A 85 3.00 -14.60 38.54
CA ILE A 85 3.64 -13.29 38.65
C ILE A 85 3.57 -12.83 40.10
N SER A 86 4.74 -12.61 40.72
CA SER A 86 4.83 -12.14 42.10
C SER A 86 4.81 -10.62 42.20
N THR A 87 4.40 -10.08 43.34
CA THR A 87 4.46 -8.63 43.61
C THR A 87 5.88 -8.08 43.57
N GLU A 88 6.87 -8.88 43.98
CA GLU A 88 8.29 -8.50 43.93
C GLU A 88 8.82 -8.45 42.50
N GLU A 89 8.37 -9.36 41.63
CA GLU A 89 8.67 -9.32 40.19
C GLU A 89 8.12 -8.04 39.54
N VAL A 90 6.87 -7.67 39.86
CA VAL A 90 6.26 -6.44 39.35
C VAL A 90 7.03 -5.22 39.82
N LYS A 91 7.37 -5.14 41.12
CA LYS A 91 8.20 -4.04 41.64
C LYS A 91 9.54 -3.96 40.92
N LEU A 92 10.22 -5.10 40.73
CA LEU A 92 11.50 -5.15 40.03
C LEU A 92 11.36 -4.70 38.56
N ALA A 93 10.30 -5.11 37.87
CA ALA A 93 10.02 -4.68 36.51
C ALA A 93 9.77 -3.17 36.42
N LEU A 94 9.00 -2.60 37.36
CA LEU A 94 8.76 -1.16 37.44
C LEU A 94 10.07 -0.38 37.64
N THR A 95 11.00 -0.87 38.48
CA THR A 95 12.31 -0.18 38.65
C THR A 95 13.17 -0.17 37.39
N LYS A 96 12.92 -1.07 36.43
CA LYS A 96 13.63 -1.12 35.15
C LYS A 96 13.04 -0.19 34.09
N MET A 97 11.84 0.36 34.32
CA MET A 97 11.23 1.33 33.42
C MET A 97 12.04 2.63 33.44
N LYS A 98 12.35 3.16 32.26
CA LYS A 98 13.14 4.39 32.11
C LYS A 98 12.21 5.58 31.90
N ASN A 99 12.44 6.64 32.66
CA ASN A 99 11.74 7.90 32.46
C ASN A 99 12.20 8.61 31.17
N GLY A 100 11.36 9.50 30.64
CA GLY A 100 11.57 10.28 29.43
C GLY A 100 11.41 9.46 28.14
N LYS A 101 10.64 8.37 28.17
CA LYS A 101 10.32 7.58 26.97
C LYS A 101 8.98 8.04 26.39
N ALA A 102 8.87 7.92 25.06
CA ALA A 102 7.62 8.23 24.38
C ALA A 102 6.50 7.31 24.88
N THR A 103 5.32 7.88 25.09
CA THR A 103 4.13 7.17 25.51
C THR A 103 3.64 6.20 24.43
N GLY A 104 3.00 5.12 24.86
CA GLY A 104 2.38 4.14 23.96
C GLY A 104 1.07 4.65 23.35
N ALA A 105 0.36 3.76 22.65
CA ALA A 105 -0.97 4.09 22.11
C ALA A 105 -2.03 4.39 23.20
N ASP A 106 -1.74 4.02 24.44
CA ASP A 106 -2.51 4.32 25.64
C ASP A 106 -2.21 5.70 26.25
N ASP A 107 -1.20 6.40 25.72
CA ASP A 107 -0.72 7.73 26.15
C ASP A 107 -0.39 7.83 27.65
N LEU A 108 -0.01 6.71 28.29
CA LEU A 108 0.37 6.67 29.70
C LEU A 108 1.88 6.84 29.88
N PRO A 109 2.34 7.86 30.63
CA PRO A 109 3.76 8.03 30.95
C PRO A 109 4.26 6.97 31.93
N SER A 110 5.54 6.63 31.84
CA SER A 110 6.23 5.82 32.86
C SER A 110 6.49 6.60 34.15
N GLU A 111 6.40 7.92 34.09
CA GLU A 111 6.51 8.83 35.22
C GLU A 111 5.14 8.94 35.93
N PHE A 112 5.10 8.52 37.20
CA PHE A 112 4.00 8.84 38.12
C PHE A 112 4.39 9.99 39.04
#